data_AF-A0A838IBZ6-F1
#
_entry.id   AF-A0A838IBZ6-F1
#
_cell.length_a   1.000
_cell.length_b   1.000
_cell.length_c   1.000
_cell.angle_alpha   90.00
_cell.angle_beta   90.00
_cell.angle_gamma   90.00
#
_symmetry.space_group_name_H-M   'P 1'
#
loop_
_entity.id
_entity.type
_entity.pdbx_description
1 polymer ?
#
loop_
_entity_poly.entity_id
_entity_poly.type
_entity_poly.pdbx_seq_one_letter_code
_entity_poly.pdbx_strand_id
1 'polypeptide(L)'
;ELEDRFGPVPDPLENLIKLQDARIKLGRAGARTVDFQGGRLAVAPLELDSRAAKALREAVPEAMYESGRSTVRVRVPDDPAERFGAVVRAAEAILEVATRPEPATAE
;
A
#
# COMPACT_ATOMS: atom_id res chain seq x y z
N GLU A 1 -0.11 -19.94 16.25
CA GLU A 1 1.17 -20.15 16.97
C GLU A 1 1.39 -19.11 18.07
N LEU A 2 1.37 -17.79 17.79
CA LEU A 2 1.60 -16.77 18.83
C LEU A 2 0.60 -16.87 19.98
N GLU A 3 -0.70 -16.92 19.68
CA GLU A 3 -1.74 -17.01 20.71
C GLU A 3 -1.65 -18.28 21.56
N ASP A 4 -1.40 -19.40 20.90
CA ASP A 4 -1.26 -20.72 21.50
C ASP A 4 -0.08 -20.80 22.48
N ARG A 5 1.01 -20.10 22.19
CA ARG A 5 2.25 -20.16 22.99
C ARG A 5 2.39 -19.03 24.01
N PHE A 6 1.79 -17.87 23.75
CA PHE A 6 2.03 -16.64 24.50
C PHE A 6 0.76 -15.94 25.00
N GLY A 7 -0.43 -16.50 24.72
CA GLY A 7 -1.71 -15.87 25.05
C GLY A 7 -2.13 -14.80 24.04
N PRO A 8 -3.20 -14.04 24.31
CA PRO A 8 -3.77 -13.07 23.36
C PRO A 8 -2.73 -12.09 22.81
N VAL A 9 -2.78 -11.84 21.50
CA VAL A 9 -1.87 -10.91 20.83
C VAL A 9 -2.17 -9.47 21.28
N PRO A 10 -1.21 -8.74 21.86
CA PRO A 10 -1.41 -7.34 22.24
C PRO A 10 -1.51 -6.43 21.00
N ASP A 11 -2.28 -5.33 21.09
CA ASP A 11 -2.47 -4.38 19.98
C ASP A 11 -1.15 -3.90 19.33
N PRO A 12 -0.06 -3.59 20.06
CA PRO A 12 1.19 -3.20 19.43
C PRO A 12 1.78 -4.30 18.54
N LEU A 13 1.64 -5.57 18.94
CA LEU A 13 2.11 -6.71 18.15
C LEU A 13 1.21 -6.94 16.93
N GLU A 14 -0.10 -6.78 17.08
CA GLU A 14 -1.03 -6.84 15.96
C GLU A 14 -0.67 -5.78 14.90
N ASN A 15 -0.33 -4.55 15.33
CA ASN A 15 0.12 -3.49 14.44
C ASN A 15 1.41 -3.85 13.68
N LEU A 16 2.37 -4.51 14.35
CA LEU A 16 3.60 -4.98 13.69
C LEU A 16 3.32 -6.06 12.64
N ILE A 17 2.40 -6.99 12.92
CA ILE A 17 2.00 -8.03 11.97
C ILE A 17 1.36 -7.39 10.74
N LYS A 18 0.45 -6.42 10.94
CA LYS A 18 -0.20 -5.65 9.87
C LYS A 18 0.81 -4.80 9.06
N LEU A 19 1.83 -4.21 9.68
CA LEU A 19 2.91 -3.52 8.96
C LEU A 19 3.71 -4.50 8.08
N GLN A 20 3.97 -5.71 8.59
CA GLN A 20 4.67 -6.74 7.82
C GLN A 20 3.83 -7.23 6.64
N ASP A 21 2.53 -7.43 6.83
CA ASP A 21 1.59 -7.72 5.76
C ASP A 21 1.57 -6.61 4.70
N ALA A 22 1.48 -5.34 5.11
CA ALA A 22 1.57 -4.19 4.21
C ALA A 22 2.89 -4.19 3.40
N ARG A 23 4.04 -4.43 4.06
CA ARG A 23 5.34 -4.53 3.39
C ARG A 23 5.38 -5.67 2.37
N ILE A 24 4.82 -6.83 2.69
CA ILE A 24 4.74 -7.98 1.77
C ILE A 24 3.86 -7.64 0.56
N LYS A 25 2.71 -7.00 0.78
CA LYS A 25 1.80 -6.55 -0.28
C LYS A 25 2.49 -5.58 -1.24
N LEU A 26 3.18 -4.57 -0.70
CA LEU A 26 3.94 -3.61 -1.52
C LEU A 26 5.08 -4.29 -2.29
N GLY A 27 5.82 -5.22 -1.68
CA GLY A 27 6.85 -5.99 -2.36
C GLY A 27 6.30 -6.86 -3.50
N ARG A 28 5.13 -7.48 -3.31
CA ARG A 28 4.42 -8.23 -4.36
C ARG A 28 3.93 -7.34 -5.50
N ALA A 29 3.62 -6.08 -5.22
CA ALA A 29 3.31 -5.07 -6.23
C ALA A 29 4.55 -4.58 -7.01
N GLY A 30 5.76 -5.05 -6.67
CA GLY A 30 7.01 -4.68 -7.33
C GLY A 30 7.80 -3.56 -6.65
N ALA A 31 7.27 -2.99 -5.56
CA ALA A 31 7.96 -1.94 -4.81
C ALA A 31 9.25 -2.46 -4.17
N ARG A 32 10.26 -1.59 -4.10
CA ARG A 32 11.56 -1.84 -3.48
C ARG A 32 11.85 -0.91 -2.31
N THR A 33 11.28 0.29 -2.34
CA THR A 33 11.38 1.27 -1.26
C THR A 33 10.01 1.74 -0.83
N VAL A 34 9.91 2.02 0.47
CA VAL A 34 8.72 2.55 1.13
C VAL A 34 9.21 3.58 2.14
N ASP A 35 8.98 4.85 1.85
CA ASP A 35 9.54 5.97 2.60
C ASP A 35 8.42 6.86 3.17
N PHE A 36 8.66 7.42 4.36
CA PHE A 36 7.80 8.44 4.93
C PHE A 36 8.52 9.78 4.96
N GLN A 37 7.98 10.78 4.27
CA GLN A 37 8.55 12.11 4.26
C GLN A 37 7.45 13.17 4.17
N GLY A 38 7.45 14.13 5.09
CA GLY A 38 6.57 15.30 5.05
C GLY A 38 5.07 14.94 4.99
N GLY A 39 4.62 14.03 5.85
CA GLY A 39 3.23 13.59 5.91
C GLY A 39 2.77 12.74 4.71
N ARG A 40 3.72 12.14 3.99
CA ARG A 40 3.43 11.29 2.82
C ARG A 40 4.16 9.96 2.92
N LEU A 41 3.47 8.91 2.51
CA LEU A 41 4.03 7.63 2.11
C LEU A 41 4.46 7.73 0.64
N ALA A 42 5.68 7.33 0.32
CA ALA A 42 6.19 7.19 -1.03
C ALA A 42 6.58 5.73 -1.28
N VAL A 43 6.08 5.14 -2.36
CA VAL A 43 6.31 3.74 -2.72
C VAL A 43 6.86 3.69 -4.14
N ALA A 44 8.02 3.04 -4.32
CA ALA A 44 8.71 2.97 -5.60
C ALA A 44 9.60 1.71 -5.75
N PRO A 45 9.93 1.30 -6.99
CA PRO A 45 9.22 1.67 -8.21
C PRO A 45 7.86 0.94 -8.28
N LEU A 46 6.88 1.52 -8.95
CA LEU A 46 5.60 0.90 -9.30
C LEU A 46 5.28 1.24 -10.75
N GLU A 47 5.11 0.22 -11.57
CA GLU A 47 4.72 0.38 -12.98
C GLU A 47 3.19 0.26 -13.06
N LEU A 48 2.53 1.41 -13.15
CA LEU A 48 1.07 1.47 -13.30
C LEU A 48 0.72 2.07 -14.67
N ASP A 49 -0.15 1.38 -15.39
CA ASP A 49 -0.78 1.95 -16.57
C ASP A 49 -1.81 3.02 -16.18
N SER A 50 -2.40 3.69 -17.18
CA SER A 50 -3.37 4.77 -16.93
C SER A 50 -4.63 4.26 -16.23
N ARG A 51 -4.99 2.99 -16.40
CA ARG A 51 -6.19 2.38 -15.83
C ARG A 51 -5.99 2.04 -14.36
N ALA A 52 -4.87 1.42 -14.03
CA ALA A 52 -4.43 1.10 -12.67
C ALA A 52 -4.20 2.39 -11.87
N ALA A 53 -3.57 3.40 -12.46
CA ALA A 53 -3.40 4.71 -11.82
C ALA A 53 -4.74 5.39 -11.52
N LYS A 54 -5.71 5.30 -12.44
CA LYS A 54 -7.07 5.81 -12.22
C LYS A 54 -7.79 5.02 -11.12
N ALA A 55 -7.76 3.69 -11.18
CA ALA A 55 -8.39 2.83 -10.17
C ALA A 55 -7.79 3.06 -8.77
N LEU A 56 -6.48 3.27 -8.68
CA LEU A 56 -5.81 3.61 -7.43
C LEU A 56 -6.31 4.92 -6.84
N ARG A 57 -6.50 5.94 -7.69
CA ARG A 57 -7.03 7.24 -7.26
C ARG A 57 -8.50 7.18 -6.83
N GLU A 58 -9.28 6.28 -7.42
CA GLU A 58 -10.66 6.03 -7.00
C GLU A 58 -10.72 5.31 -5.65
N ALA A 59 -9.84 4.32 -5.43
CA ALA A 59 -9.76 3.58 -4.17
C ALA A 59 -9.11 4.38 -3.03
N VAL A 60 -8.12 5.21 -3.35
CA VAL A 60 -7.36 6.05 -2.41
C VAL A 60 -7.26 7.46 -2.99
N PRO A 61 -8.22 8.35 -2.71
CA PRO A 61 -8.26 9.72 -3.25
C PRO A 61 -7.00 10.56 -2.95
N GLU A 62 -6.33 10.25 -1.84
CA GLU A 62 -5.08 10.89 -1.41
C GLU A 62 -3.84 10.40 -2.18
N ALA A 63 -4.00 9.38 -3.03
CA ALA A 63 -2.93 8.83 -3.84
C ALA A 63 -2.70 9.65 -5.12
N MET A 64 -1.42 9.79 -5.46
CA MET A 64 -0.94 10.40 -6.69
C MET A 64 0.14 9.50 -7.28
N TYR A 65 -0.02 9.14 -8.55
CA TYR A 65 1.00 8.41 -9.29
C TYR A 65 1.85 9.37 -10.12
N GLU A 66 3.16 9.32 -9.93
CA GLU A 66 4.15 10.09 -10.68
C GLU A 66 4.83 9.18 -11.70
N SER A 67 4.23 9.06 -12.89
CA SER A 67 4.71 8.15 -13.95
C SER A 67 6.17 8.38 -14.34
N GLY A 68 6.62 9.64 -14.40
CA GLY A 68 8.02 9.98 -14.67
C GLY A 68 9.03 9.56 -13.58
N ARG A 69 8.54 9.06 -12.44
CA ARG A 69 9.36 8.55 -11.33
C ARG A 69 8.97 7.13 -10.90
N SER A 70 8.01 6.49 -11.58
CA SER A 70 7.40 5.22 -11.16
C SER A 70 7.08 5.19 -9.66
N THR A 71 6.51 6.28 -9.12
CA THR A 71 6.31 6.43 -7.67
C THR A 71 4.85 6.73 -7.37
N VAL A 72 4.27 6.00 -6.41
CA VAL A 72 2.99 6.36 -5.79
C VAL A 72 3.28 7.15 -4.52
N ARG A 73 2.68 8.34 -4.40
CA ARG A 73 2.68 9.14 -3.17
C ARG A 73 1.27 9.18 -2.59
N VAL A 74 1.15 8.90 -1.30
CA VAL A 74 -0.12 8.95 -0.57
C VAL A 74 0.04 9.93 0.59
N ARG A 75 -0.83 10.95 0.65
CA ARG A 75 -0.92 11.79 1.86
C ARG A 75 -1.53 10.96 2.98
N VAL A 76 -0.88 10.95 4.14
CA VAL A 76 -1.36 10.22 5.31
C VAL A 76 -1.75 11.20 6.42
N PRO A 77 -2.74 10.87 7.26
CA PRO A 77 -3.11 11.68 8.42
C PRO A 77 -1.96 11.87 9.42
N ASP A 78 -2.04 12.95 10.20
CA ASP A 78 -1.09 13.21 11.28
C ASP A 78 -1.34 12.34 12.50
N ASP A 79 -2.61 12.03 12.80
CA ASP A 79 -2.98 11.12 13.89
C ASP A 79 -2.37 9.72 13.65
N PRO A 80 -1.65 9.13 14.63
CA PRO A 80 -0.96 7.85 14.45
C PRO A 80 -1.89 6.67 14.10
N ALA A 81 -3.08 6.60 14.71
CA ALA A 81 -4.00 5.48 14.48
C ALA A 81 -4.63 5.59 13.08
N GLU A 82 -5.05 6.79 12.69
CA GLU A 82 -5.56 7.05 11.34
C GLU A 82 -4.48 6.87 10.27
N ARG A 83 -3.25 7.31 10.56
CA ARG A 83 -2.08 7.13 9.68
C ARG A 83 -1.82 5.67 9.40
N PHE A 84 -1.79 4.85 10.45
CA PHE A 84 -1.57 3.41 10.31
C PHE A 84 -2.66 2.76 9.45
N GLY A 85 -3.93 3.09 9.70
CA GLY A 85 -5.04 2.63 8.85
C GLY A 85 -4.89 3.06 7.39
N ALA A 86 -4.47 4.30 7.13
CA ALA A 86 -4.23 4.79 5.78
C ALA A 86 -3.10 4.03 5.06
N VAL A 87 -2.03 3.65 5.77
CA VAL A 87 -0.92 2.88 5.22
C VAL A 87 -1.36 1.47 4.82
N VAL A 88 -2.11 0.79 5.69
CA VAL A 88 -2.62 -0.55 5.40
C VAL A 88 -3.56 -0.53 4.19
N ARG A 89 -4.50 0.43 4.13
CA ARG A 89 -5.39 0.62 2.98
C ARG A 89 -4.63 0.91 1.69
N ALA A 90 -3.61 1.78 1.74
CA ALA A 90 -2.79 2.09 0.58
C ALA A 90 -2.04 0.85 0.06
N ALA A 91 -1.47 0.04 0.95
CA ALA A 91 -0.75 -1.18 0.55
C ALA A 91 -1.67 -2.20 -0.12
N GLU A 92 -2.89 -2.36 0.37
CA GLU A 92 -3.91 -3.23 -0.23
C GLU A 92 -4.34 -2.73 -1.61
N ALA A 93 -4.71 -1.45 -1.73
CA ALA A 93 -5.11 -0.87 -3.00
C ALA A 93 -3.99 -0.91 -4.06
N ILE A 94 -2.74 -0.64 -3.65
CA ILE A 94 -1.58 -0.71 -4.56
C ILE A 94 -1.38 -2.14 -5.06
N LEU A 95 -1.43 -3.15 -4.19
CA LEU A 95 -1.30 -4.54 -4.60
C LEU A 95 -2.42 -4.92 -5.59
N GLU A 96 -3.66 -4.55 -5.28
CA GLU A 96 -4.81 -4.87 -6.12
C GLU A 96 -4.64 -4.31 -7.54
N VAL A 97 -4.31 -3.02 -7.67
CA VAL A 97 -4.19 -2.40 -9.00
C VAL A 97 -2.95 -2.87 -9.76
N ALA A 98 -1.86 -3.18 -9.06
CA ALA A 98 -0.60 -3.63 -9.68
C ALA A 98 -0.65 -5.08 -10.15
N THR A 99 -1.53 -5.90 -9.56
CA THR A 99 -1.67 -7.33 -9.91
C THR A 99 -2.93 -7.63 -10.71
N ARG A 100 -3.75 -6.62 -10.98
CA ARG A 100 -4.96 -6.79 -11.79
C ARG A 100 -4.54 -7.23 -13.20
N PRO A 101 -5.08 -8.36 -13.71
CA PRO A 101 -4.76 -8.80 -15.05
C PRO A 101 -5.23 -7.75 -16.07
N GLU A 102 -4.42 -7.51 -17.10
CA GLU A 102 -4.88 -6.75 -18.26
C GLU A 102 -6.14 -7.43 -18.81
N PRO A 103 -7.20 -6.66 -19.15
CA PRO A 103 -8.35 -7.25 -19.82
C PRO A 103 -7.84 -7.89 -21.11
N ALA A 104 -8.14 -9.17 -21.31
CA ALA A 104 -7.83 -9.84 -22.56
C ALA A 104 -8.38 -8.98 -23.70
N THR A 105 -7.50 -8.56 -24.60
CA THR A 105 -7.87 -7.83 -25.80
C THR A 105 -8.89 -8.70 -26.53
N ALA A 106 -10.15 -8.27 -26.57
CA ALA A 106 -11.15 -8.91 -27.40
C ALA A 106 -10.76 -8.61 -28.85
N GLU A 107 -10.24 -9.61 -29.56
CA GLU A 107 -10.05 -9.60 -31.01
C GLU A 107 -11.40 -9.54 -31.75
#